data_AF-A0A843I9M5-F1
#
_entry.id   AF-A0A843I9M5-F1
#
_cell.length_a   1.000
_cell.length_b   1.000
_cell.length_c   1.000
_cell.angle_alpha   90.00
_cell.angle_beta   90.00
_cell.angle_gamma   90.00
#
_symmetry.space_group_name_H-M   'P 1'
#
loop_
_entity.id
_entity.type
_entity.pdbx_description
1 polymer ?
#
loop_
_entity_poly.entity_id
_entity_poly.type
_entity_poly.pdbx_seq_one_letter_code
_entity_poly.pdbx_strand_id
1 'polypeptide(L)'
;MGGRRKKRYLLIRSKDPASCLEKLLELYPAAAGIRALYTSLDVIGIYDDIVVIGVLRELAPKARAVVAASNECHTVKVRGTVKAARRTAMSIRRRPT
;
A
#
# COMPACT_ATOMS: atom_id res chain seq x y z
N MET A 1 18.26 13.88 -16.98
CA MET A 1 17.95 14.06 -15.54
C MET A 1 17.23 12.82 -15.01
N GLY A 2 17.97 11.84 -14.47
CA GLY A 2 17.40 10.62 -13.89
C GLY A 2 16.85 10.86 -12.49
N GLY A 3 15.69 11.51 -12.37
CA GLY A 3 15.04 11.71 -11.08
C GLY A 3 14.59 10.36 -10.51
N ARG A 4 15.21 9.93 -9.39
CA ARG A 4 14.81 8.70 -8.67
C ARG A 4 13.31 8.76 -8.39
N ARG A 5 12.53 7.87 -9.01
CA ARG A 5 11.06 7.86 -8.88
C ARG A 5 10.72 7.75 -7.39
N LYS A 6 10.10 8.79 -6.82
CA LYS A 6 9.82 8.85 -5.38
C LYS A 6 8.67 7.89 -5.09
N LYS A 7 8.87 6.98 -4.14
CA LYS A 7 7.82 6.07 -3.66
C LYS A 7 7.08 6.65 -2.45
N ARG A 8 5.85 6.19 -2.24
CA ARG A 8 5.07 6.35 -1.02
C ARG A 8 4.64 4.96 -0.56
N TYR A 9 4.56 4.80 0.75
CA TYR A 9 4.26 3.51 1.36
C TYR A 9 2.93 3.61 2.08
N LEU A 10 1.94 2.86 1.61
CA LEU A 10 0.62 2.80 2.21
C LEU A 10 0.65 1.71 3.28
N LEU A 11 0.06 2.02 4.43
CA LEU A 11 -0.26 1.06 5.48
C LEU A 11 -1.77 0.85 5.40
N ILE A 12 -2.17 -0.39 5.18
CA ILE A 12 -3.53 -0.77 4.88
C ILE A 12 -3.95 -1.79 5.92
N ARG A 13 -5.01 -1.51 6.67
CA ARG A 13 -5.53 -2.39 7.70
C ARG A 13 -6.67 -3.23 7.12
N SER A 14 -6.68 -4.52 7.43
CA SER A 14 -7.71 -5.46 7.01
C SER A 14 -7.87 -6.58 8.04
N LYS A 15 -9.08 -7.15 8.12
CA LYS A 15 -9.35 -8.36 8.90
C LYS A 15 -8.75 -9.60 8.25
N ASP A 16 -8.64 -9.60 6.91
CA ASP A 16 -7.92 -10.61 6.14
C ASP A 16 -6.86 -9.93 5.24
N PRO A 17 -5.63 -9.75 5.76
CA PRO A 17 -4.55 -9.09 5.05
C PRO A 17 -4.14 -9.80 3.75
N ALA A 18 -4.30 -11.12 3.68
CA ALA A 18 -3.92 -11.89 2.49
C ALA A 18 -4.90 -11.62 1.35
N SER A 19 -6.20 -11.79 1.60
CA SER A 19 -7.25 -11.46 0.63
C SER A 19 -7.22 -9.98 0.23
N CYS A 20 -6.91 -9.08 1.16
CA CYS A 20 -6.74 -7.67 0.87
C CYS A 20 -5.57 -7.43 -0.10
N LEU A 21 -4.43 -8.09 0.11
CA LEU A 21 -3.27 -7.96 -0.77
C LEU A 21 -3.56 -8.51 -2.18
N GLU A 22 -4.22 -9.66 -2.28
CA GLU A 22 -4.61 -10.26 -3.56
C GLU A 22 -5.50 -9.32 -4.37
N LYS A 23 -6.59 -8.80 -3.77
CA LYS A 23 -7.47 -7.81 -4.40
C LYS A 23 -6.73 -6.56 -4.85
N LEU A 24 -5.76 -6.10 -4.06
CA LEU A 24 -4.94 -4.93 -4.44
C LEU A 24 -4.05 -5.23 -5.64
N LEU A 25 -3.47 -6.43 -5.73
CA LEU A 25 -2.65 -6.83 -6.87
C LEU A 25 -3.50 -6.95 -8.15
N GLU A 26 -4.74 -7.40 -8.04
CA GLU A 26 -5.68 -7.48 -9.16
C GLU A 26 -6.16 -6.10 -9.64
N LEU A 27 -6.50 -5.20 -8.71
CA LEU A 27 -7.10 -3.90 -9.04
C LEU A 27 -6.08 -2.79 -9.31
N TYR A 28 -4.85 -2.89 -8.79
CA TYR A 28 -3.83 -1.87 -8.98
C TYR A 28 -3.48 -1.58 -10.45
N PRO A 29 -3.37 -2.59 -11.34
CA PRO A 29 -3.16 -2.36 -12.77
C PRO A 29 -4.23 -1.44 -13.38
N ALA A 30 -5.50 -1.60 -13.01
CA ALA A 30 -6.59 -0.75 -13.49
C ALA A 30 -6.39 0.72 -13.07
N ALA A 31 -5.87 0.97 -11.88
CA ALA A 31 -5.59 2.32 -11.39
C ALA A 31 -4.28 2.92 -11.96
N ALA A 32 -3.27 2.10 -12.17
CA ALA A 32 -1.99 2.51 -12.74
C ALA A 32 -2.07 2.73 -14.26
N GLY A 33 -3.01 2.07 -14.96
CA GLY A 33 -3.17 2.13 -16.41
C GLY A 33 -1.93 1.63 -17.13
N ILE A 34 -1.54 2.29 -18.23
CA ILE A 34 -0.34 1.96 -19.02
C ILE A 34 0.94 1.89 -18.14
N ARG A 35 0.99 2.65 -17.04
CA ARG A 35 2.15 2.63 -16.14
C ARG A 35 2.33 1.27 -15.47
N ALA A 36 1.27 0.49 -15.27
CA ALA A 36 1.33 -0.86 -14.70
C ALA A 36 2.31 -1.77 -15.47
N LEU A 37 2.47 -1.56 -16.78
CA LEU A 37 3.40 -2.31 -17.63
C LEU A 37 4.87 -2.14 -17.21
N TYR A 38 5.20 -1.05 -16.52
CA TYR A 38 6.58 -0.68 -16.15
C TYR A 38 6.72 -0.30 -14.67
N THR A 39 5.68 -0.49 -13.87
CA THR A 39 5.72 -0.33 -12.42
C THR A 39 4.79 -1.32 -11.74
N SER A 40 5.37 -2.20 -10.93
CA SER A 40 4.62 -3.05 -10.02
C SER A 40 4.38 -2.36 -8.68
N LEU A 41 3.40 -2.88 -7.96
CA LEU A 41 3.17 -2.57 -6.56
C LEU A 41 4.25 -3.29 -5.74
N ASP A 42 4.95 -2.54 -4.89
CA ASP A 42 6.09 -3.03 -4.13
C ASP A 42 5.61 -3.59 -2.79
N VAL A 43 5.52 -4.91 -2.67
CA VAL A 43 5.02 -5.57 -1.45
C VAL A 43 6.13 -5.56 -0.39
N ILE A 44 5.92 -4.79 0.68
CA ILE A 44 6.90 -4.67 1.77
C ILE A 44 6.70 -5.73 2.85
N GLY A 45 5.46 -6.20 3.02
CA GLY A 45 5.09 -7.28 3.94
C GLY A 45 3.75 -7.07 4.64
N ILE A 46 3.33 -8.10 5.35
CA ILE A 46 2.15 -8.14 6.22
C ILE A 46 2.62 -8.16 7.68
N TYR A 47 1.99 -7.35 8.53
CA TYR A 47 2.30 -7.17 9.95
C TYR A 47 0.99 -7.26 10.74
N ASP A 48 0.63 -8.46 11.19
CA ASP A 48 -0.68 -8.79 11.76
C ASP A 48 -1.80 -8.32 10.83
N ASP A 49 -2.64 -7.37 11.25
CA ASP A 49 -3.77 -6.82 10.50
C ASP A 49 -3.37 -5.74 9.48
N ILE A 50 -2.06 -5.46 9.30
CA ILE A 50 -1.55 -4.37 8.45
C ILE A 50 -0.76 -4.91 7.24
N VAL A 51 -1.22 -4.62 6.04
CA VAL A 51 -0.48 -4.76 4.79
C VAL A 51 0.30 -3.48 4.50
N VAL A 52 1.58 -3.61 4.12
CA VAL A 52 2.43 -2.47 3.72
C VAL A 52 2.83 -2.62 2.27
N ILE A 53 2.45 -1.62 1.46
CA ILE A 53 2.74 -1.58 0.03
C ILE A 53 3.43 -0.28 -0.37
N GLY A 54 4.34 -0.35 -1.32
CA GLY A 54 5.01 0.78 -1.94
C GLY A 54 4.44 1.06 -3.33
N VAL A 55 4.15 2.33 -3.60
CA VAL A 55 3.66 2.81 -4.90
C VAL A 55 4.43 4.06 -5.30
N LEU A 56 4.43 4.39 -6.59
CA LEU A 56 4.95 5.68 -7.06
C LEU A 56 4.17 6.83 -6.40
N ARG A 57 4.86 7.91 -6.03
CA ARG A 57 4.29 9.03 -5.27
C ARG A 57 3.06 9.63 -5.97
N GLU A 58 3.11 9.72 -7.28
CA GLU A 58 2.04 10.24 -8.12
C GLU A 58 0.86 9.27 -8.28
N LEU A 59 1.07 7.97 -8.04
CA LEU A 59 0.01 6.95 -8.04
C LEU A 59 -0.59 6.75 -6.66
N ALA A 60 -0.04 7.35 -5.61
CA ALA A 60 -0.53 7.18 -4.24
C ALA A 60 -2.02 7.55 -4.06
N PRO A 61 -2.55 8.65 -4.65
CA PRO A 61 -3.98 8.94 -4.56
C PRO A 61 -4.85 7.86 -5.21
N LYS A 62 -4.46 7.38 -6.40
CA LYS A 62 -5.17 6.32 -7.12
C LYS A 62 -5.13 4.99 -6.38
N ALA A 63 -3.96 4.63 -5.83
CA ALA A 63 -3.80 3.44 -5.00
C ALA A 63 -4.73 3.49 -3.78
N ARG A 64 -4.86 4.65 -3.12
CA ARG A 64 -5.79 4.82 -1.99
C ARG A 64 -7.25 4.68 -2.42
N ALA A 65 -7.61 5.16 -3.61
CA ALA A 65 -8.96 4.97 -4.14
C ALA A 65 -9.27 3.48 -4.38
N VAL A 66 -8.33 2.71 -4.92
CA VAL A 66 -8.46 1.25 -5.06
C VAL A 66 -8.63 0.57 -3.70
N VAL A 67 -7.82 0.96 -2.71
CA VAL A 67 -7.95 0.45 -1.33
C VAL A 67 -9.35 0.75 -0.79
N ALA A 68 -9.85 1.98 -0.98
CA ALA A 68 -11.18 2.37 -0.49
C ALA A 68 -12.33 1.67 -1.23
N ALA A 69 -12.15 1.30 -2.50
CA ALA A 69 -13.11 0.50 -3.26
C ALA A 69 -13.13 -0.97 -2.81
N SER A 70 -12.05 -1.43 -2.15
CA SER A 70 -11.99 -2.75 -1.54
C SER A 70 -12.66 -2.69 -0.18
N ASN A 71 -13.93 -3.11 -0.09
CA ASN A 71 -14.79 -3.01 1.12
C ASN A 71 -14.17 -3.57 2.43
N GLU A 72 -13.10 -4.37 2.33
CA GLU A 72 -12.42 -5.04 3.45
C GLU A 72 -11.04 -4.43 3.79
N CYS A 73 -10.60 -3.41 3.06
CA CYS A 73 -9.29 -2.78 3.21
C CYS A 73 -9.45 -1.30 3.54
N HIS A 74 -8.66 -0.77 4.47
CA HIS A 74 -8.61 0.69 4.66
C HIS A 74 -7.19 1.20 4.83
N THR A 75 -6.88 2.31 4.16
CA THR A 75 -5.58 2.96 4.34
C THR A 75 -5.55 3.70 5.68
N VAL A 76 -4.74 3.24 6.64
CA VAL A 76 -4.55 3.90 7.95
C VAL A 76 -3.52 5.02 7.90
N LYS A 77 -2.48 4.88 7.06
CA LYS A 77 -1.40 5.86 7.01
C LYS A 77 -0.62 5.77 5.70
N VAL A 78 0.02 6.88 5.34
CA VAL A 78 0.98 6.94 4.24
C VAL A 78 2.32 7.43 4.77
N ARG A 79 3.41 6.76 4.39
CA ARG A 79 4.78 7.11 4.78
C ARG A 79 5.66 7.37 3.55
N GLY A 80 6.71 8.16 3.75
CA GLY A 80 7.67 8.50 2.70
C GLY A 80 8.79 7.47 2.50
N THR A 81 9.06 6.61 3.49
CA THR A 81 10.16 5.65 3.45
C THR A 81 9.71 4.28 3.98
N VAL A 82 10.34 3.20 3.49
CA VAL A 82 10.11 1.83 3.96
C VAL A 82 10.34 1.74 5.47
N LYS A 83 11.45 2.30 5.96
CA LYS A 83 11.81 2.28 7.39
C LYS A 83 10.71 2.88 8.27
N ALA A 84 10.17 4.04 7.88
CA ALA A 84 9.08 4.68 8.61
C ALA A 84 7.77 3.89 8.51
N ALA A 85 7.51 3.26 7.37
CA ALA A 85 6.33 2.42 7.15
C ALA A 85 6.35 1.18 8.06
N ARG A 86 7.42 0.39 8.01
CA ARG A 86 7.61 -0.79 8.87
C ARG A 86 7.51 -0.44 10.36
N ARG A 87 8.21 0.61 10.80
CA ARG A 87 8.14 1.09 12.19
C ARG A 87 6.71 1.44 12.60
N THR A 88 5.96 2.10 11.71
CA THR A 88 4.57 2.47 12.00
C THR A 88 3.67 1.24 12.03
N ALA A 89 3.81 0.30 11.09
CA ALA A 89 3.01 -0.93 11.07
C ALA A 89 3.19 -1.75 12.36
N MET A 90 4.44 -1.96 12.78
CA MET A 90 4.75 -2.64 14.05
C MET A 90 4.24 -1.87 15.29
N SER A 91 4.15 -0.55 15.23
CA SER A 91 3.61 0.27 16.33
C SER A 91 2.09 0.23 16.41
N ILE A 92 1.40 0.13 15.28
CA ILE A 92 -0.06 0.06 15.22
C ILE A 92 -0.53 -1.28 15.79
N ARG A 93 0.15 -2.37 15.43
CA ARG A 93 -0.03 -3.71 16.02
C ARG A 93 -0.08 -3.69 17.55
N ARG A 94 0.77 -2.88 18.19
CA ARG A 94 0.91 -2.84 19.66
C ARG A 94 -0.20 -2.07 20.37
N ARG A 95 -1.08 -1.38 19.65
CA ARG A 95 -2.25 -0.72 20.24
C ARG A 95 -3.46 -1.65 20.10
N PRO A 96 -3.90 -2.33 21.17
CA PRO A 96 -5.21 -2.92 21.16
C PRO A 96 -6.22 -1.78 20.98
N THR A 97 -7.02 -1.86 19.92
CA THR A 97 -8.25 -1.08 19.77
C THR A 97 -9.32 -1.63 20.68
#